data_AF-A0A6P5N956-F1
#
_entry.id   AF-A0A6P5N956-F1
#
_cell.length_a   1.000
_cell.length_b   1.000
_cell.length_c   1.000
_cell.angle_alpha   90.00
_cell.angle_beta   90.00
_cell.angle_gamma   90.00
#
_symmetry.space_group_name_H-M   'P 1'
#
loop_
_entity.id
_entity.type
_entity.pdbx_description
1 polymer ?
#
loop_
_entity_poly.entity_id
_entity_poly.type
_entity_poly.pdbx_seq_one_letter_code
_entity_poly.pdbx_strand_id
1 'polypeptide(L)'
;MEMLACFISHRVSQGLWNPVAVSTNGPRLSHLMFADDLLLFCKASKAQVIEVMHCLDLFSRASGLKFLWKGQVTGKGLLLVRWEVAITPKRAGGFGIRDTTCANMALLGKLAWDCLNNSDKLWVQVLKHKYLRNQFGMNENSRNSLSATWKNIVSAYEHLKEGLHWNIGDVHKSVWYDEWTPFGKLCNLVPYVHISESDFIVADLWKGVSWEVDSLTTPIPHEIKQFFCDKFKFTMWLGLHDALPTETFQFKRHLASSDMCKRCNKAQETMEHCLRDCERSKAIWHMLDPSILDSTAGTALEE
;
A
#
# COMPACT_ATOMS: atom_id res chain seq x y z
N MET A 1 -6.22 27.35 -17.90
CA MET A 1 -7.35 26.88 -17.07
C MET A 1 -8.25 28.01 -16.58
N GLU A 2 -7.71 29.16 -16.18
CA GLU A 2 -8.51 30.33 -15.74
C GLU A 2 -9.56 30.82 -16.77
N MET A 3 -9.22 30.79 -18.07
CA MET A 3 -10.20 31.11 -19.13
C MET A 3 -11.43 30.19 -19.10
N LEU A 4 -11.24 28.91 -18.81
CA LEU A 4 -12.33 27.94 -18.70
C LEU A 4 -13.19 28.23 -17.46
N ALA A 5 -12.57 28.60 -16.33
CA ALA A 5 -13.29 29.00 -15.12
C ALA A 5 -14.17 30.24 -15.39
N CYS A 6 -13.64 31.21 -16.15
CA CYS A 6 -14.39 32.40 -16.56
C CYS A 6 -15.58 32.04 -17.46
N PHE A 7 -15.39 31.17 -18.46
CA PHE A 7 -16.49 30.69 -19.31
C PHE A 7 -17.58 29.96 -18.52
N ILE A 8 -17.21 29.08 -17.59
CA ILE A 8 -18.17 28.36 -16.74
C ILE A 8 -18.92 29.36 -15.86
N SER A 9 -18.22 30.32 -15.26
CA SER A 9 -18.82 31.33 -14.38
C SER A 9 -19.81 32.22 -15.13
N HIS A 10 -19.49 32.60 -16.38
CA HIS A 10 -20.39 33.33 -17.26
C HIS A 10 -21.65 32.54 -17.61
N ARG A 11 -21.53 31.23 -17.85
CA ARG A 11 -22.67 30.36 -18.18
C ARG A 11 -23.56 30.09 -16.96
N VAL A 12 -22.97 30.07 -15.78
CA VAL A 12 -23.71 30.02 -14.51
C VAL A 12 -24.46 31.33 -14.26
N SER A 13 -23.87 32.50 -14.51
CA SER A 13 -24.55 33.79 -14.33
C SER A 13 -25.71 33.99 -15.31
N GLN A 14 -25.63 33.40 -16.51
CA GLN A 14 -26.72 33.37 -17.48
C GLN A 14 -27.81 32.32 -17.16
N GLY A 15 -27.64 31.50 -16.11
CA GLY A 15 -28.59 30.44 -15.76
C GLY A 15 -28.62 29.25 -16.72
N LEU A 16 -27.70 29.19 -17.68
CA LEU A 16 -27.57 28.08 -18.63
C LEU A 16 -26.94 26.86 -17.97
N TRP A 17 -25.95 27.10 -17.10
CA TRP A 17 -25.32 26.07 -16.29
C TRP A 17 -25.85 26.12 -14.86
N ASN A 18 -26.51 25.03 -14.44
CA ASN A 18 -27.06 24.86 -13.11
C ASN A 18 -26.04 24.19 -12.19
N PRO A 19 -25.43 24.95 -11.25
CA PRO A 19 -24.49 24.39 -10.29
C PRO A 19 -25.19 23.47 -9.27
N VAL A 20 -24.42 22.59 -8.65
CA VAL A 20 -24.90 21.64 -7.64
C VAL A 20 -24.75 22.25 -6.26
N ALA A 21 -25.83 22.28 -5.48
CA ALA A 21 -25.79 22.71 -4.08
C ALA A 21 -25.25 21.58 -3.19
N VAL A 22 -24.25 21.88 -2.36
CA VAL A 22 -23.65 20.89 -1.44
C VAL A 22 -24.55 20.61 -0.24
N SER A 23 -25.37 21.58 0.17
CA SER A 23 -26.40 21.46 1.21
C SER A 23 -27.51 22.48 0.96
N THR A 24 -28.62 22.40 1.71
CA THR A 24 -29.78 23.30 1.58
C THR A 24 -29.43 24.79 1.64
N ASN A 25 -28.42 25.16 2.43
CA ASN A 25 -27.88 26.52 2.53
C ASN A 25 -26.38 26.60 2.14
N GLY A 26 -25.88 25.58 1.45
CA GLY A 26 -24.46 25.47 1.10
C GLY A 26 -24.09 26.23 -0.17
N PRO A 27 -22.79 26.41 -0.44
CA PRO A 27 -22.33 26.99 -1.70
C PRO A 27 -22.76 26.11 -2.87
N ARG A 28 -23.06 26.77 -4.00
CA ARG A 28 -23.37 26.10 -5.26
C ARG A 28 -22.08 25.92 -6.05
N LEU A 29 -21.70 24.68 -6.30
CA LEU A 29 -20.49 24.32 -7.01
C LEU A 29 -20.79 24.09 -8.49
N SER A 30 -20.05 24.77 -9.37
CA SER A 30 -20.04 24.50 -10.82
C SER A 30 -18.75 23.85 -11.28
N HIS A 31 -17.63 24.19 -10.65
CA HIS A 31 -16.31 23.64 -10.95
C HIS A 31 -15.38 23.73 -9.73
N LEU A 32 -14.45 22.80 -9.62
CA LEU A 32 -13.29 22.86 -8.72
C LEU A 32 -12.04 22.61 -9.56
N MET A 33 -11.07 23.51 -9.44
CA MET A 33 -9.77 23.39 -10.08
C MET A 33 -8.71 23.24 -8.99
N PHE A 34 -7.93 22.17 -9.04
CA PHE A 34 -6.80 21.97 -8.15
C PHE A 34 -5.63 21.41 -8.95
N ALA A 35 -4.57 22.23 -9.12
CA ALA A 35 -3.43 21.91 -9.98
C ALA A 35 -3.88 21.46 -11.39
N ASP A 36 -3.62 20.20 -11.73
CA ASP A 36 -3.96 19.60 -13.03
C ASP A 36 -5.38 19.00 -13.07
N ASP A 37 -6.05 18.89 -11.92
CA ASP A 37 -7.36 18.26 -11.81
C ASP A 37 -8.50 19.28 -11.93
N LEU A 38 -9.45 18.99 -12.82
CA LEU A 38 -10.69 19.75 -13.00
C LEU A 38 -11.89 18.85 -12.72
N LEU A 39 -12.68 19.22 -11.71
CA LEU A 39 -13.99 18.63 -11.44
C LEU A 39 -15.09 19.59 -11.90
N LEU A 40 -16.04 19.08 -12.68
CA LEU A 40 -17.18 19.84 -13.18
C LEU A 40 -18.46 19.33 -12.52
N PHE A 41 -19.29 20.25 -12.04
CA PHE A 41 -20.53 19.97 -11.32
C PHE A 41 -21.69 20.60 -12.08
N CYS A 42 -22.63 19.78 -12.55
CA CYS A 42 -23.86 20.26 -13.15
C CYS A 42 -25.03 19.39 -12.68
N LYS A 43 -26.25 19.93 -12.75
CA LYS A 43 -27.46 19.14 -12.50
C LYS A 43 -27.52 17.97 -13.49
N ALA A 44 -27.84 16.77 -13.01
CA ALA A 44 -27.91 15.54 -13.80
C ALA A 44 -29.10 15.55 -14.80
N SER A 45 -29.00 16.35 -15.85
CA SER A 45 -29.96 16.40 -16.95
C SER A 45 -29.25 16.45 -18.29
N LYS A 46 -29.89 15.89 -19.32
CA LYS A 46 -29.34 15.85 -20.68
C LYS A 46 -29.02 17.25 -21.21
N ALA A 47 -29.89 18.23 -20.95
CA ALA A 47 -29.68 19.61 -21.35
C ALA A 47 -28.42 20.23 -20.71
N GLN A 48 -28.15 19.92 -19.45
CA GLN A 48 -26.98 20.42 -18.73
C GLN A 48 -25.69 19.79 -19.24
N VAL A 49 -25.69 18.48 -19.50
CA VAL A 49 -24.53 17.80 -20.09
C VAL A 49 -24.21 18.37 -21.47
N ILE A 50 -25.22 18.68 -22.30
CA ILE A 50 -25.03 19.33 -23.59
C ILE A 50 -24.37 20.71 -23.41
N GLU A 51 -24.82 21.51 -22.46
CA GLU A 51 -24.24 22.83 -22.19
C GLU A 51 -22.79 22.73 -21.71
N VAL A 52 -22.48 21.77 -20.82
CA VAL A 52 -21.12 21.48 -20.39
C VAL A 52 -20.22 21.15 -21.56
N MET A 53 -20.67 20.26 -22.45
CA MET A 53 -19.91 19.85 -23.62
C MET A 53 -19.72 21.00 -24.61
N HIS A 54 -20.74 21.86 -24.79
CA HIS A 54 -20.64 23.06 -25.61
C HIS A 54 -19.62 24.06 -25.06
N CYS A 55 -19.59 24.27 -23.73
CA CYS A 55 -18.58 25.12 -23.08
C CYS A 55 -17.17 24.58 -23.28
N LEU A 56 -17.00 23.26 -23.15
CA LEU A 56 -15.70 22.61 -23.36
C LEU A 56 -15.27 22.70 -24.84
N ASP A 57 -16.17 22.54 -25.81
CA ASP A 57 -15.81 22.73 -27.22
C ASP A 57 -15.43 24.18 -27.55
N LEU A 58 -16.16 25.16 -27.02
CA LEU A 58 -15.80 26.58 -27.15
C LEU A 58 -14.41 26.86 -26.58
N PHE A 59 -14.12 26.33 -25.38
CA PHE A 59 -12.80 26.45 -24.78
C PHE A 59 -11.71 25.73 -25.60
N SER A 60 -11.98 24.53 -26.13
CA SER A 60 -11.09 23.79 -27.02
C SER A 60 -10.73 24.61 -28.25
N ARG A 61 -11.72 25.24 -28.88
CA ARG A 61 -11.53 26.10 -30.06
C ARG A 61 -10.76 27.36 -29.75
N ALA A 62 -11.00 27.99 -28.60
CA ALA A 62 -10.32 29.21 -28.19
C ALA A 62 -8.87 28.98 -27.72
N SER A 63 -8.62 27.86 -27.04
CA SER A 63 -7.30 27.53 -26.46
C SER A 63 -6.41 26.68 -27.37
N GLY A 64 -6.97 26.05 -28.41
CA GLY A 64 -6.27 25.05 -29.23
C GLY A 64 -6.09 23.69 -28.55
N LEU A 65 -6.54 23.52 -27.31
CA LEU A 65 -6.45 22.25 -26.57
C LEU A 65 -7.44 21.23 -27.12
N LYS A 66 -6.99 19.99 -27.30
CA LYS A 66 -7.82 18.89 -27.80
C LYS A 66 -8.28 18.00 -26.64
N PHE A 67 -9.58 17.87 -26.47
CA PHE A 67 -10.16 16.88 -25.56
C PHE A 67 -10.17 15.49 -26.21
N LEU A 68 -9.81 14.46 -25.44
CA LEU A 68 -9.75 13.07 -25.93
C LEU A 68 -11.11 12.50 -26.32
N TRP A 69 -12.21 13.07 -25.82
CA TRP A 69 -13.59 12.62 -26.07
C TRP A 69 -14.27 13.31 -27.27
N LYS A 70 -13.52 13.96 -28.18
CA LYS A 70 -14.10 14.68 -29.32
C LYS A 70 -14.70 13.73 -30.38
N GLY A 71 -15.94 13.31 -30.17
CA GLY A 71 -16.85 12.72 -31.17
C GLY A 71 -17.81 13.77 -31.75
N GLN A 72 -18.42 13.49 -32.91
CA GLN A 72 -19.32 14.43 -33.62
C GLN A 72 -20.47 14.92 -32.73
N VAL A 73 -20.67 16.25 -32.68
CA VAL A 73 -21.70 16.95 -31.89
C VAL A 73 -23.13 16.56 -32.31
N THR A 74 -23.33 16.00 -33.51
CA THR A 74 -24.63 15.59 -34.04
C THR A 74 -24.83 14.07 -34.16
N GLY A 75 -23.85 13.26 -33.78
CA GLY A 75 -23.93 11.80 -33.93
C GLY A 75 -23.20 11.06 -32.83
N LYS A 76 -23.98 10.50 -31.89
CA LYS A 76 -23.59 9.48 -30.89
C LYS A 76 -22.25 9.77 -30.20
N GLY A 77 -22.24 10.63 -29.20
CA GLY A 77 -22.30 10.17 -27.81
C GLY A 77 -20.92 10.25 -27.18
N LEU A 78 -20.84 10.59 -25.89
CA LEU A 78 -19.60 10.44 -25.11
C LEU A 78 -18.97 9.08 -25.45
N LEU A 79 -17.70 9.06 -25.83
CA LEU A 79 -16.94 7.81 -25.98
C LEU A 79 -16.76 7.23 -24.57
N LEU A 80 -17.80 6.58 -24.07
CA LEU A 80 -17.81 5.90 -22.79
C LEU A 80 -16.93 4.65 -22.95
N VAL A 81 -15.65 4.83 -22.62
CA VAL A 81 -14.72 3.72 -22.46
C VAL A 81 -15.09 3.05 -21.13
N ARG A 82 -15.28 1.73 -21.15
CA ARG A 82 -15.47 0.95 -19.93
C ARG A 82 -14.28 1.19 -18.99
N TRP A 83 -14.53 1.37 -17.70
CA TRP A 83 -13.50 1.70 -16.72
C TRP A 83 -12.36 0.66 -16.74
N GLU A 84 -12.69 -0.62 -16.89
CA GLU A 84 -11.73 -1.72 -17.07
C GLU A 84 -10.71 -1.48 -18.21
N VAL A 85 -11.16 -0.89 -19.33
CA VAL A 85 -10.30 -0.56 -20.48
C VAL A 85 -9.47 0.70 -20.20
N ALA A 86 -10.03 1.64 -19.43
CA ALA A 86 -9.30 2.84 -19.01
C ALA A 86 -8.13 2.51 -18.08
N ILE A 87 -8.31 1.57 -17.15
CA ILE A 87 -7.28 1.15 -16.19
C ILE A 87 -6.27 0.15 -16.76
N THR A 88 -6.58 -0.45 -17.91
CA THR A 88 -5.68 -1.40 -18.57
C THR A 88 -4.36 -0.70 -18.95
N PRO A 89 -3.19 -1.32 -18.70
CA PRO A 89 -1.89 -0.72 -19.04
C PRO A 89 -1.78 -0.35 -20.53
N LYS A 90 -1.06 0.73 -20.85
CA LYS A 90 -0.84 1.16 -22.25
C LYS A 90 -0.24 0.06 -23.13
N ARG A 91 0.65 -0.76 -22.57
CA ARG A 91 1.24 -1.94 -23.23
C ARG A 91 0.22 -3.02 -23.64
N ALA A 92 -0.94 -3.05 -23.00
CA ALA A 92 -2.03 -3.99 -23.25
C ALA A 92 -3.21 -3.32 -23.98
N GLY A 93 -3.00 -2.14 -24.57
CA GLY A 93 -4.00 -1.44 -25.38
C GLY A 93 -5.00 -0.58 -24.60
N GLY A 94 -4.80 -0.38 -23.29
CA GLY A 94 -5.62 0.52 -22.46
C GLY A 94 -5.03 1.93 -22.28
N PHE A 95 -5.68 2.76 -21.48
CA PHE A 95 -5.22 4.14 -21.23
C PHE A 95 -4.14 4.24 -20.15
N GLY A 96 -3.95 3.20 -19.35
CA GLY A 96 -2.99 3.16 -18.24
C GLY A 96 -3.36 4.09 -17.08
N ILE A 97 -4.65 4.39 -16.92
CA ILE A 97 -5.15 5.15 -15.77
C ILE A 97 -5.04 4.25 -14.53
N ARG A 98 -4.64 4.81 -13.38
CA ARG A 98 -4.58 4.02 -12.15
C ARG A 98 -5.98 3.65 -11.71
N ASP A 99 -6.19 2.39 -11.35
CA ASP A 99 -7.45 1.96 -10.74
C ASP A 99 -7.69 2.75 -9.45
N THR A 100 -8.74 3.56 -9.46
CA THR A 100 -9.15 4.42 -8.36
C THR A 100 -9.55 3.59 -7.14
N THR A 101 -10.09 2.38 -7.34
CA THR A 101 -10.44 1.46 -6.26
C THR A 101 -9.19 0.97 -5.56
N CYS A 102 -8.20 0.47 -6.31
CA CYS A 102 -6.92 0.04 -5.76
C CYS A 102 -6.15 1.19 -5.11
N ALA A 103 -6.12 2.37 -5.75
CA ALA A 103 -5.45 3.55 -5.19
C ALA A 103 -6.09 4.00 -3.87
N ASN A 104 -7.43 4.05 -3.82
CA ASN A 104 -8.15 4.37 -2.59
C ASN A 104 -7.93 3.33 -1.50
N MET A 105 -7.96 2.03 -1.84
CA MET A 105 -7.68 0.94 -0.90
C MET A 105 -6.25 1.04 -0.34
N ALA A 106 -5.25 1.36 -1.17
CA ALA A 106 -3.87 1.58 -0.73
C ALA A 106 -3.74 2.79 0.21
N LEU A 107 -4.43 3.91 -0.09
CA LEU A 107 -4.43 5.10 0.77
C LEU A 107 -5.12 4.82 2.11
N LEU A 108 -6.26 4.13 2.11
CA LEU A 108 -6.93 3.68 3.33
C LEU A 108 -6.06 2.69 4.11
N GLY A 109 -5.34 1.82 3.40
CA GLY A 109 -4.36 0.91 3.97
C GLY A 109 -3.24 1.64 4.71
N LYS A 110 -2.74 2.76 4.17
CA LYS A 110 -1.77 3.62 4.85
C LYS A 110 -2.34 4.18 6.15
N LEU A 111 -3.61 4.59 6.17
CA LEU A 111 -4.27 5.07 7.39
C LEU A 111 -4.45 3.96 8.42
N ALA A 112 -4.86 2.76 7.98
CA ALA A 112 -4.94 1.58 8.84
C ALA A 112 -3.56 1.22 9.42
N TRP A 113 -2.52 1.23 8.60
CA TRP A 113 -1.13 1.00 9.03
C TRP A 113 -0.65 2.03 10.05
N ASP A 114 -0.97 3.32 9.84
CA ASP A 114 -0.69 4.38 10.80
C ASP A 114 -1.42 4.14 12.13
N CYS A 115 -2.67 3.67 12.10
CA CYS A 115 -3.37 3.27 13.31
C CYS A 115 -2.69 2.11 14.04
N LEU A 116 -2.02 1.19 13.34
CA LEU A 116 -1.34 0.05 13.97
C LEU A 116 0.02 0.46 14.55
N ASN A 117 0.86 1.12 13.76
CA ASN A 117 2.28 1.30 14.05
C ASN A 117 2.68 2.69 14.59
N ASN A 118 1.89 3.73 14.30
CA ASN A 118 2.26 5.12 14.59
C ASN A 118 1.29 5.76 15.60
N SER A 119 1.44 5.37 16.89
CA SER A 119 0.61 5.87 18.00
C SER A 119 0.97 7.29 18.46
N ASP A 120 2.02 7.88 17.92
CA ASP A 120 2.48 9.25 18.20
C ASP A 120 1.58 10.31 17.54
N LYS A 121 0.91 9.96 16.44
CA LYS A 121 0.04 10.90 15.72
C LYS A 121 -1.24 11.19 16.52
N LEU A 122 -1.53 12.47 16.74
CA LEU A 122 -2.70 12.91 17.51
C LEU A 122 -4.03 12.34 16.99
N TRP A 123 -4.23 12.33 15.66
CA TRP A 123 -5.45 11.77 15.08
C TRP A 123 -5.57 10.25 15.30
N VAL A 124 -4.44 9.52 15.33
CA VAL A 124 -4.42 8.09 15.65
C VAL A 124 -4.81 7.88 17.11
N GLN A 125 -4.28 8.69 18.03
CA GLN A 125 -4.63 8.63 19.46
C GLN A 125 -6.13 8.87 19.67
N VAL A 126 -6.70 9.89 19.01
CA VAL A 126 -8.13 10.20 19.08
C VAL A 126 -8.97 9.03 18.55
N LEU A 127 -8.62 8.44 17.40
CA LEU A 127 -9.34 7.30 16.85
C LEU A 127 -9.19 6.04 17.71
N LYS A 128 -7.98 5.76 18.23
CA LYS A 128 -7.74 4.65 19.16
C LYS A 128 -8.59 4.79 20.41
N HIS A 129 -8.62 5.98 21.01
CA HIS A 129 -9.42 6.22 22.21
C HIS A 129 -10.93 6.11 21.92
N LYS A 130 -11.39 6.66 20.80
CA LYS A 130 -12.80 6.67 20.42
C LYS A 130 -13.34 5.30 20.01
N TYR A 131 -12.57 4.54 19.23
CA TYR A 131 -13.05 3.32 18.57
C TYR A 131 -12.38 2.04 19.07
N LEU A 132 -11.11 2.07 19.47
CA LEU A 132 -10.36 0.86 19.83
C LEU A 132 -10.19 0.66 21.35
N ARG A 133 -10.38 1.69 22.18
CA ARG A 133 -10.20 1.64 23.65
C ARG A 133 -8.93 0.86 24.09
N ASN A 134 -7.82 1.05 23.35
CA ASN A 134 -6.55 0.35 23.56
C ASN A 134 -6.57 -1.19 23.37
N GLN A 135 -7.54 -1.75 22.65
CA GLN A 135 -7.49 -3.15 22.22
C GLN A 135 -6.59 -3.34 20.99
N PHE A 136 -5.95 -4.51 20.92
CA PHE A 136 -5.19 -4.95 19.75
C PHE A 136 -6.13 -5.42 18.64
N GLY A 137 -5.84 -4.98 17.41
CA GLY A 137 -6.63 -5.29 16.21
C GLY A 137 -7.73 -4.26 15.93
N MET A 138 -7.91 -3.92 14.65
CA MET A 138 -9.03 -3.07 14.22
C MET A 138 -10.29 -3.93 14.11
N ASN A 139 -11.03 -4.04 15.19
CA ASN A 139 -12.25 -4.85 15.25
C ASN A 139 -13.49 -3.95 15.10
N GLU A 140 -14.54 -4.49 14.49
CA GLU A 140 -15.88 -3.87 14.45
C GLU A 140 -16.59 -4.00 15.82
N ASN A 141 -15.93 -3.62 16.92
CA ASN A 141 -16.58 -3.65 18.24
C ASN A 141 -17.66 -2.57 18.30
N SER A 142 -18.86 -3.00 17.94
CA SER A 142 -20.09 -2.26 17.79
C SER A 142 -20.58 -1.79 19.15
N ARG A 143 -20.54 -0.48 19.41
CA ARG A 143 -21.49 0.10 20.37
C ARG A 143 -21.88 1.55 20.20
N ASN A 144 -21.38 2.30 19.21
CA ASN A 144 -21.99 3.58 18.81
C ASN A 144 -21.50 4.02 17.41
N SER A 145 -22.43 4.54 16.60
CA SER A 145 -22.27 5.16 15.27
C SER A 145 -20.82 5.26 14.75
N LEU A 146 -20.37 4.20 14.05
CA LEU A 146 -19.09 4.21 13.36
C LEU A 146 -19.15 5.28 12.26
N SER A 147 -18.19 6.21 12.26
CA SER A 147 -18.10 7.19 11.19
C SER A 147 -17.86 6.48 9.86
N ALA A 148 -18.37 7.02 8.76
CA ALA A 148 -18.12 6.45 7.43
C ALA A 148 -16.62 6.28 7.15
N THR A 149 -15.81 7.23 7.62
CA THR A 149 -14.34 7.17 7.56
C THR A 149 -13.78 5.95 8.31
N TRP A 150 -14.23 5.69 9.53
CA TRP A 150 -13.74 4.56 10.31
C TRP A 150 -14.14 3.22 9.68
N LYS A 151 -15.37 3.11 9.17
CA LYS A 151 -15.82 1.91 8.43
C LYS A 151 -14.91 1.62 7.23
N ASN A 152 -14.55 2.65 6.47
CA ASN A 152 -13.66 2.49 5.32
C ASN A 152 -12.24 2.07 5.73
N ILE A 153 -11.72 2.59 6.85
CA ILE A 153 -10.40 2.20 7.38
C ILE A 153 -10.41 0.75 7.87
N VAL A 154 -11.44 0.34 8.61
CA VAL A 154 -11.59 -1.05 9.09
C VAL A 154 -11.74 -2.00 7.90
N SER A 155 -12.59 -1.66 6.92
CA SER A 155 -12.73 -2.47 5.71
C SER A 155 -11.41 -2.60 4.96
N ALA A 156 -10.63 -1.53 4.81
CA ALA A 156 -9.31 -1.61 4.19
C ALA A 156 -8.34 -2.49 5.00
N TYR A 157 -8.37 -2.41 6.33
CA TYR A 157 -7.60 -3.31 7.19
C TYR A 157 -8.00 -4.78 6.97
N GLU A 158 -9.29 -5.09 6.84
CA GLU A 158 -9.73 -6.47 6.59
C GLU A 158 -9.22 -7.06 5.28
N HIS A 159 -9.06 -6.24 4.24
CA HIS A 159 -8.47 -6.68 2.98
C HIS A 159 -6.95 -6.83 3.07
N LEU A 160 -6.30 -6.12 3.98
CA LEU A 160 -4.85 -6.14 4.15
C LEU A 160 -4.37 -7.11 5.22
N LYS A 161 -5.21 -7.49 6.19
CA LYS A 161 -4.82 -8.30 7.36
C LYS A 161 -4.15 -9.63 6.98
N GLU A 162 -4.54 -10.24 5.86
CA GLU A 162 -3.93 -11.48 5.35
C GLU A 162 -2.49 -11.28 4.87
N GLY A 163 -2.15 -10.08 4.37
CA GLY A 163 -0.80 -9.70 3.95
C GLY A 163 -0.04 -8.86 4.98
N LEU A 164 -0.62 -8.60 6.16
CA LEU A 164 0.01 -7.85 7.24
C LEU A 164 0.62 -8.85 8.23
N HIS A 165 1.95 -8.96 8.19
CA HIS A 165 2.72 -9.79 9.11
C HIS A 165 3.53 -8.89 10.05
N TRP A 166 3.60 -9.28 11.32
CA TRP A 166 4.47 -8.60 12.28
C TRP A 166 5.93 -8.89 11.94
N ASN A 167 6.66 -7.86 11.54
CA ASN A 167 8.11 -7.93 11.47
C ASN A 167 8.67 -7.62 12.86
N ILE A 168 9.65 -8.40 13.30
CA ILE A 168 10.28 -8.21 14.59
C ILE A 168 11.25 -7.06 14.46
N GLY A 169 10.74 -5.86 14.75
CA GLY A 169 11.52 -4.63 14.68
C GLY A 169 12.39 -4.39 15.89
N ASP A 170 12.11 -5.03 17.03
CA ASP A 170 12.85 -4.84 18.28
C ASP A 170 13.11 -6.19 18.97
N VAL A 171 14.36 -6.63 18.91
CA VAL A 171 14.83 -7.91 19.46
C VAL A 171 15.13 -7.84 20.96
N HIS A 172 15.10 -6.65 21.56
CA HIS A 172 15.38 -6.44 22.99
C HIS A 172 14.14 -6.51 23.88
N LYS A 173 12.98 -6.81 23.28
CA LYS A 173 11.73 -7.06 24.00
C LYS A 173 11.75 -8.43 24.68
N SER A 174 11.04 -8.54 25.80
CA SER A 174 10.80 -9.82 26.47
C SER A 174 10.01 -10.75 25.55
N VAL A 175 10.44 -12.01 25.46
CA VAL A 175 9.72 -13.07 24.74
C VAL A 175 8.30 -13.21 25.28
N TRP A 176 8.13 -13.18 26.60
CA TRP A 176 6.89 -13.57 27.25
C TRP A 176 5.97 -12.42 27.59
N TYR A 177 6.52 -11.30 28.04
CA TYR A 177 5.75 -10.23 28.69
C TYR A 177 5.47 -9.02 27.79
N ASP A 178 6.20 -8.90 26.68
CA ASP A 178 6.01 -7.83 25.71
C ASP A 178 5.15 -8.27 24.53
N GLU A 179 4.49 -7.30 23.92
CA GLU A 179 3.59 -7.52 22.79
C GLU A 179 4.37 -7.37 21.47
N TRP A 180 4.89 -8.50 20.99
CA TRP A 180 5.63 -8.59 19.73
C TRP A 180 5.12 -9.71 18.80
N THR A 181 4.10 -10.46 19.22
CA THR A 181 3.43 -11.50 18.41
C THR A 181 1.98 -11.09 18.08
N PRO A 182 1.40 -11.56 16.96
CA PRO A 182 0.00 -11.28 16.62
C PRO A 182 -1.01 -11.82 17.63
N PHE A 183 -0.58 -12.75 18.49
CA PHE A 183 -1.42 -13.39 19.50
C PHE A 183 -1.42 -12.62 20.85
N GLY A 184 -0.74 -11.47 20.91
CA GLY A 184 -0.53 -10.70 22.14
C GLY A 184 0.68 -11.21 22.93
N LYS A 185 0.60 -11.13 24.26
CA LYS A 185 1.66 -11.60 25.17
C LYS A 185 1.69 -13.13 25.19
N LEU A 186 2.85 -13.72 24.90
CA LEU A 186 2.99 -15.17 24.87
C LEU A 186 2.70 -15.81 26.22
N CYS A 187 2.96 -15.12 27.34
CA CYS A 187 2.66 -15.60 28.68
C CYS A 187 1.17 -15.93 28.90
N ASN A 188 0.26 -15.32 28.13
CA ASN A 188 -1.18 -15.57 28.23
C ASN A 188 -1.62 -16.81 27.45
N LEU A 189 -0.75 -17.36 26.62
CA LEU A 189 -1.03 -18.45 25.68
C LEU A 189 -0.37 -19.76 26.09
N VAL A 190 0.47 -19.72 27.13
CA VAL A 190 1.13 -20.87 27.72
C VAL A 190 0.61 -21.10 29.14
N PRO A 191 0.52 -22.37 29.61
CA PRO A 191 0.01 -22.67 30.94
C PRO A 191 0.91 -22.13 32.06
N TYR A 192 2.21 -22.01 31.79
CA TYR A 192 3.21 -21.41 32.68
C TYR A 192 4.40 -20.94 31.84
N VAL A 193 5.20 -20.03 32.38
CA VAL A 193 6.52 -19.67 31.84
C VAL A 193 7.56 -20.26 32.79
N HIS A 194 8.52 -21.03 32.27
CA HIS A 194 9.56 -21.62 33.09
C HIS A 194 10.47 -20.52 33.66
N ILE A 195 10.88 -20.64 34.93
CA ILE A 195 11.62 -19.58 35.64
C ILE A 195 12.97 -19.26 34.99
N SER A 196 13.62 -20.25 34.37
CA SER A 196 14.89 -20.02 33.66
C SER A 196 14.72 -19.26 32.34
N GLU A 197 13.48 -19.06 31.90
CA GLU A 197 13.13 -18.48 30.59
C GLU A 197 12.36 -17.15 30.76
N SER A 198 12.03 -16.74 31.99
CA SER A 198 11.25 -15.52 32.25
C SER A 198 11.93 -14.28 31.70
N ASP A 199 13.26 -14.25 31.75
CA ASP A 199 14.06 -13.08 31.39
C ASP A 199 14.52 -13.12 29.93
N PHE A 200 14.08 -14.11 29.15
CA PHE A 200 14.48 -14.24 27.75
C PHE A 200 13.96 -13.07 26.92
N ILE A 201 14.85 -12.53 26.09
CA ILE A 201 14.53 -11.54 25.07
C ILE A 201 14.42 -12.21 23.70
N VAL A 202 13.74 -11.54 22.77
CA VAL A 202 13.50 -12.06 21.42
C VAL A 202 14.80 -12.42 20.70
N ALA A 203 15.89 -11.68 20.97
CA ALA A 203 17.23 -11.99 20.46
C ALA A 203 17.78 -13.35 20.92
N ASP A 204 17.40 -13.82 22.12
CA ASP A 204 17.91 -15.09 22.67
C ASP A 204 17.32 -16.30 21.93
N LEU A 205 16.11 -16.15 21.38
CA LEU A 205 15.44 -17.20 20.60
C LEU A 205 15.67 -17.05 19.09
N TRP A 206 16.04 -15.87 18.61
CA TRP A 206 16.20 -15.57 17.18
C TRP A 206 17.67 -15.56 16.77
N LYS A 207 18.12 -16.63 16.10
CA LYS A 207 19.49 -16.73 15.56
C LYS A 207 19.66 -16.16 14.15
N GLY A 208 18.84 -15.19 13.77
CA GLY A 208 18.91 -14.53 12.45
C GLY A 208 18.39 -15.35 11.27
N VAL A 209 18.54 -16.68 11.29
CA VAL A 209 18.12 -17.60 10.21
C VAL A 209 17.14 -18.68 10.70
N SER A 210 16.93 -18.81 12.00
CA SER A 210 15.96 -19.75 12.56
C SER A 210 15.60 -19.34 13.98
N TRP A 211 14.48 -19.87 14.44
CA TRP A 211 14.10 -19.76 15.84
C TRP A 211 14.47 -21.04 16.57
N GLU A 212 15.12 -20.92 17.71
CA GLU A 212 15.38 -22.03 18.61
C GLU A 212 14.22 -22.20 19.59
N VAL A 213 13.04 -22.51 19.05
CA VAL A 213 11.82 -22.73 19.84
C VAL A 213 11.79 -24.12 20.44
N ASP A 214 12.53 -25.07 19.85
CA ASP A 214 12.53 -26.47 20.30
C ASP A 214 13.44 -26.72 21.52
N SER A 215 14.30 -25.77 21.86
CA SER A 215 15.09 -25.77 23.10
C SER A 215 14.34 -25.18 24.30
N LEU A 216 13.12 -24.65 24.10
CA LEU A 216 12.31 -24.12 25.18
C LEU A 216 11.69 -25.24 26.01
N THR A 217 11.84 -25.10 27.33
CA THR A 217 11.20 -25.93 28.35
C THR A 217 9.73 -25.55 28.52
N THR A 218 9.40 -24.27 28.27
CA THR A 218 8.01 -23.79 28.28
C THR A 218 7.23 -24.37 27.09
N PRO A 219 6.10 -25.08 27.32
CA PRO A 219 5.32 -25.67 26.24
C PRO A 219 4.56 -24.60 25.46
N ILE A 220 4.95 -24.40 24.19
CA ILE A 220 4.30 -23.48 23.26
C ILE A 220 3.33 -24.23 22.34
N PRO A 221 2.08 -23.76 22.17
CA PRO A 221 1.13 -24.30 21.19
C PRO A 221 1.69 -24.41 19.77
N HIS A 222 1.29 -25.45 19.04
CA HIS A 222 1.81 -25.75 17.71
C HIS A 222 1.57 -24.60 16.70
N GLU A 223 0.45 -23.89 16.83
CA GLU A 223 0.09 -22.75 15.98
C GLU A 223 1.12 -21.60 16.08
N ILE A 224 1.65 -21.38 17.29
CA ILE A 224 2.66 -20.35 17.55
C ILE A 224 4.05 -20.84 17.08
N LYS A 225 4.35 -22.13 17.26
CA LYS A 225 5.58 -22.72 16.70
C LYS A 225 5.65 -22.57 15.18
N GLN A 226 4.53 -22.74 14.49
CA GLN A 226 4.45 -22.61 13.04
C GLN A 226 4.70 -21.17 12.56
N PHE A 227 4.19 -20.17 13.31
CA PHE A 227 4.46 -18.76 13.04
C PHE A 227 5.95 -18.42 13.04
N PHE A 228 6.74 -19.04 13.93
CA PHE A 228 8.18 -18.82 13.99
C PHE A 228 8.90 -19.35 12.74
N CYS A 229 8.47 -20.46 12.14
CA CYS A 229 9.11 -21.08 10.98
C CYS A 229 8.83 -20.38 9.63
N ASP A 230 7.82 -19.53 9.51
CA ASP A 230 7.31 -19.05 8.21
C ASP A 230 8.04 -17.80 7.63
N LYS A 231 9.01 -17.20 8.34
CA LYS A 231 9.72 -15.97 7.89
C LYS A 231 10.52 -16.14 6.58
N PHE A 232 11.07 -17.33 6.31
CA PHE A 232 11.85 -17.57 5.09
C PHE A 232 10.99 -17.60 3.82
N LYS A 233 9.72 -17.99 3.96
CA LYS A 233 8.81 -18.10 2.81
C LYS A 233 8.52 -16.73 2.20
N PHE A 234 8.39 -15.68 3.01
CA PHE A 234 8.05 -14.35 2.50
C PHE A 234 9.24 -13.63 1.84
N THR A 235 10.44 -13.69 2.43
CA THR A 235 11.65 -13.15 1.79
C THR A 235 11.97 -13.89 0.49
N MET A 236 11.79 -15.21 0.46
CA MET A 236 11.95 -16.01 -0.74
C MET A 236 10.85 -15.74 -1.78
N TRP A 237 9.60 -15.54 -1.35
CA TRP A 237 8.49 -15.14 -2.21
C TRP A 237 8.68 -13.75 -2.82
N LEU A 238 9.02 -12.74 -2.01
CA LEU A 238 9.37 -11.39 -2.50
C LEU A 238 10.55 -11.43 -3.46
N GLY A 239 11.50 -12.31 -3.18
CA GLY A 239 12.62 -12.58 -4.05
C GLY A 239 12.23 -13.17 -5.40
N LEU A 240 11.43 -14.24 -5.40
CA LEU A 240 10.92 -14.90 -6.60
C LEU A 240 10.02 -13.99 -7.46
N HIS A 241 9.43 -12.96 -6.86
CA HIS A 241 8.60 -11.97 -7.55
C HIS A 241 9.33 -10.67 -7.90
N ASP A 242 10.67 -10.61 -7.76
CA ASP A 242 11.48 -9.41 -8.02
C ASP A 242 10.99 -8.16 -7.26
N ALA A 243 10.37 -8.36 -6.09
CA ALA A 243 9.72 -7.31 -5.32
C ALA A 243 10.58 -6.79 -4.15
N LEU A 244 11.78 -7.36 -3.98
CA LEU A 244 12.75 -6.85 -3.01
C LEU A 244 13.27 -5.47 -3.45
N PRO A 245 13.44 -4.51 -2.52
CA PRO A 245 13.84 -3.14 -2.82
C PRO A 245 15.36 -3.03 -3.12
N THR A 246 15.84 -3.81 -4.08
CA THR A 246 17.23 -3.76 -4.55
C THR A 246 17.50 -2.50 -5.35
N GLU A 247 18.75 -2.04 -5.43
CA GLU A 247 19.07 -0.84 -6.23
C GLU A 247 18.72 -1.00 -7.71
N THR A 248 18.79 -2.22 -8.29
CA THR A 248 18.29 -2.44 -9.66
C THR A 248 16.78 -2.20 -9.77
N PHE A 249 16.00 -2.65 -8.79
CA PHE A 249 14.55 -2.42 -8.73
C PHE A 249 14.19 -0.94 -8.51
N GLN A 250 14.97 -0.23 -7.69
CA GLN A 250 14.81 1.20 -7.44
C GLN A 250 15.22 2.04 -8.66
N PHE A 251 16.34 1.69 -9.32
CA PHE A 251 16.81 2.34 -10.54
C PHE A 251 15.82 2.18 -11.70
N LYS A 252 15.25 0.97 -11.89
CA LYS A 252 14.17 0.71 -12.85
C LYS A 252 12.92 1.57 -12.64
N ARG A 253 12.70 2.08 -11.41
CA ARG A 253 11.59 3.00 -11.09
C ARG A 253 12.01 4.46 -10.95
N HIS A 254 13.24 4.81 -11.33
CA HIS A 254 13.81 6.16 -11.22
C HIS A 254 13.84 6.67 -9.77
N LEU A 255 13.97 5.77 -8.79
CA LEU A 255 14.07 6.10 -7.36
C LEU A 255 15.52 6.10 -6.86
N ALA A 256 16.45 5.51 -7.62
CA ALA A 256 17.88 5.49 -7.34
C ALA A 256 18.68 6.04 -8.53
N SER A 257 19.86 6.61 -8.25
CA SER A 257 20.76 7.20 -9.25
C SER A 257 21.67 6.18 -9.95
N SER A 258 21.84 4.99 -9.36
CA SER A 258 22.61 3.89 -9.93
C SER A 258 21.98 2.55 -9.56
N ASP A 259 22.20 1.54 -10.39
CA ASP A 259 21.79 0.15 -10.16
C ASP A 259 22.89 -0.72 -9.50
N MET A 260 24.02 -0.10 -9.14
CA MET A 260 25.17 -0.77 -8.54
C MET A 260 24.91 -1.17 -7.09
N CYS A 261 25.43 -2.34 -6.70
CA CYS A 261 25.33 -2.85 -5.34
C CYS A 261 26.04 -1.94 -4.34
N LYS A 262 25.29 -1.46 -3.35
CA LYS A 262 25.83 -0.59 -2.29
C LYS A 262 26.85 -1.29 -1.39
N ARG A 263 26.88 -2.63 -1.41
CA ARG A 263 27.78 -3.44 -0.56
C ARG A 263 29.15 -3.66 -1.19
N CYS A 264 29.19 -4.07 -2.46
CA CYS A 264 30.43 -4.41 -3.16
C CYS A 264 30.86 -3.36 -4.19
N ASN A 265 29.91 -2.55 -4.69
CA ASN A 265 30.09 -1.56 -5.75
C ASN A 265 30.76 -2.09 -7.04
N LYS A 266 30.68 -3.41 -7.28
CA LYS A 266 31.33 -4.11 -8.41
C LYS A 266 30.36 -4.63 -9.45
N ALA A 267 29.11 -4.89 -9.07
CA ALA A 267 28.08 -5.42 -9.96
C ALA A 267 26.72 -4.80 -9.63
N GLN A 268 25.74 -5.03 -10.51
CA GLN A 268 24.36 -4.60 -10.31
C GLN A 268 23.75 -5.27 -9.06
N GLU A 269 23.00 -4.50 -8.27
CA GLU A 269 22.31 -5.00 -7.09
C GLU A 269 21.05 -5.77 -7.49
N THR A 270 21.20 -7.00 -7.99
CA THR A 270 20.08 -7.93 -8.16
C THR A 270 19.82 -8.69 -6.86
N MET A 271 18.66 -9.36 -6.75
CA MET A 271 18.41 -10.25 -5.62
C MET A 271 19.49 -11.32 -5.49
N GLU A 272 19.78 -12.02 -6.59
CA GLU A 272 20.78 -13.09 -6.65
C GLU A 272 22.15 -12.59 -6.24
N HIS A 273 22.50 -11.37 -6.66
CA HIS A 273 23.71 -10.72 -6.21
C HIS A 273 23.69 -10.43 -4.71
N CYS A 274 22.65 -9.78 -4.20
CA CYS A 274 22.53 -9.46 -2.78
C CYS A 274 22.52 -10.68 -1.85
N LEU A 275 21.95 -11.79 -2.29
CA LEU A 275 21.81 -12.99 -1.47
C LEU A 275 22.95 -13.97 -1.68
N ARG A 276 23.46 -14.17 -2.90
CA ARG A 276 24.44 -15.22 -3.22
C ARG A 276 25.73 -14.68 -3.82
N ASP A 277 25.67 -13.83 -4.83
CA ASP A 277 26.84 -13.57 -5.68
C ASP A 277 27.75 -12.44 -5.16
N CYS A 278 27.26 -11.58 -4.26
CA CYS A 278 28.03 -10.51 -3.64
C CYS A 278 29.12 -11.08 -2.73
N GLU A 279 30.35 -10.59 -2.88
CA GLU A 279 31.51 -11.01 -2.07
C GLU A 279 31.23 -10.94 -0.57
N ARG A 280 30.50 -9.92 -0.12
CA ARG A 280 30.09 -9.80 1.29
C ARG A 280 29.07 -10.87 1.71
N SER A 281 28.16 -11.24 0.82
CA SER A 281 27.16 -12.28 1.09
C SER A 281 27.80 -13.66 1.08
N LYS A 282 28.72 -13.93 0.15
CA LYS A 282 29.52 -15.17 0.13
C LYS A 282 30.34 -15.34 1.42
N ALA A 283 30.95 -14.27 1.92
CA ALA A 283 31.68 -14.31 3.18
C ALA A 283 30.77 -14.71 4.36
N ILE A 284 29.52 -14.21 4.40
CA ILE A 284 28.54 -14.59 5.42
C ILE A 284 28.14 -16.07 5.29
N TRP A 285 27.87 -16.55 4.07
CA TRP A 285 27.55 -17.96 3.86
C TRP A 285 28.70 -18.90 4.24
N HIS A 286 29.94 -18.56 3.90
CA HIS A 286 31.11 -19.32 4.34
C HIS A 286 31.28 -19.32 5.87
N MET A 287 30.87 -18.26 6.57
CA MET A 287 30.88 -18.23 8.04
C MET A 287 29.78 -19.09 8.66
N LEU A 288 28.62 -19.20 8.01
CA LEU A 288 27.48 -19.96 8.51
C LEU A 288 27.62 -21.45 8.23
N ASP A 289 28.03 -21.83 7.02
CA ASP A 289 28.31 -23.21 6.63
C ASP A 289 29.19 -23.21 5.36
N PRO A 290 30.46 -23.66 5.45
CA PRO A 290 31.38 -23.70 4.31
C PRO A 290 30.89 -24.56 3.14
N SER A 291 30.03 -25.54 3.38
CA SER A 291 29.57 -26.50 2.36
C SER A 291 28.47 -25.96 1.42
N ILE A 292 27.81 -24.85 1.80
CA ILE A 292 26.68 -24.30 1.04
C ILE A 292 27.11 -23.74 -0.32
N LEU A 293 28.29 -23.12 -0.40
CA LEU A 293 28.75 -22.46 -1.63
C LEU A 293 29.37 -23.45 -2.63
N ASP A 294 29.98 -24.53 -2.16
CA ASP A 294 30.61 -25.56 -3.01
C ASP A 294 29.57 -26.38 -3.80
N SER A 295 28.34 -26.49 -3.29
CA SER A 295 27.23 -27.22 -3.95
C SER A 295 26.69 -26.54 -5.21
N THR A 296 27.00 -25.26 -5.44
CA THR A 296 26.44 -24.47 -6.55
C THR A 296 27.39 -24.29 -7.74
N ALA A 297 28.60 -24.85 -7.69
CA ALA A 297 29.58 -24.75 -8.76
C ALA A 297 29.33 -25.69 -9.96
N GLY A 298 28.25 -26.50 -9.95
CA GLY A 298 28.03 -27.54 -10.95
C GLY A 298 26.60 -27.63 -11.47
N THR A 299 26.19 -26.69 -12.31
CA THR A 299 25.38 -26.94 -13.52
C THR A 299 25.43 -25.67 -14.38
N ALA A 300 26.56 -25.46 -15.06
CA ALA A 300 26.51 -24.75 -16.33
C ALA A 300 25.75 -25.68 -17.29
N LEU A 301 24.57 -25.24 -17.74
CA LEU A 301 23.91 -25.86 -18.88
C LEU A 301 24.81 -25.59 -20.10
N GLU A 302 25.53 -26.62 -20.53
CA GLU A 302 26.13 -26.69 -21.85
C GLU A 302 25.01 -26.84 -22.90
N GLU A 303 25.05 -25.94 -23.88
CA GLU A 303 24.44 -25.93 -25.24
C GLU A 303 22.93 -26.16 -25.43
#